data_AF-E9Q824-F1
#
_entry.id   AF-E9Q824-F1
#
_cell.length_a   1.000
_cell.length_b   1.000
_cell.length_c   1.000
_cell.angle_alpha   90.00
_cell.angle_beta   90.00
_cell.angle_gamma   90.00
#
_symmetry.space_group_name_H-M   'P 1'
#
loop_
_entity.id
_entity.type
_entity.pdbx_description
1 polymer ?
#
loop_
_entity_poly.entity_id
_entity_poly.type
_entity_poly.pdbx_seq_one_letter_code
_entity_poly.pdbx_strand_id
1 'polypeptide(L)'
;MGEAEKFHYIYSCDLDINVQLKIGSLEGKREQKSYKAVLEDPMLKFSGLYQETCSDLYVTCQVFAEGKPLALPVRTSYKAFSTRWNWNEWLKLPVKYPDLPRNAQVALTIWDVYGPGSAVPVGGTTVSLFGKYGMFRQGMHDLKVWPNVEADGSEPTRTPGRTSSTLSEDQMSRLAKLTKAHRQGHMVKVDWLDRLTFREIEMINESEKRSSNFMYLMVEFRCVKCDDKEYGIVYYEKDGDESSPILTSFELVKVPDPQMSMENLVESKHHKLARSLRSGPSDHDLKPNATTRDQLNIIVSYPPTKQLTYEEQDLVWKFRYYLTNQEKALTKFLKCVNWDLPQEAKQALELLGKWKPMDVEDSLELLSSHYTNPTVRRYAVARLRQADDEDLLMYLLQLVQALKYENFDDIKNGLEPTKKDSQTSASESLSNSGVSSGDIDSSQIITNPLPPVASPPPASKAKEVSDGENLEQDLCTFLISRACKNSTLANYLYCSVSTDRMDLSVSSHHPSI
;
A
#
# COMPACT_ATOMS: atom_id res chain seq x y z
N MET A 1 42.76 5.10 -39.60
CA MET A 1 42.99 5.54 -38.20
C MET A 1 41.64 5.99 -37.69
N GLY A 2 41.01 5.19 -36.82
CA GLY A 2 39.69 5.53 -36.28
C GLY A 2 39.82 6.70 -35.32
N GLU A 3 39.09 7.78 -35.58
CA GLU A 3 38.85 8.80 -34.56
C GLU A 3 38.22 8.10 -33.35
N ALA A 4 38.87 8.21 -32.18
CA ALA A 4 38.29 7.70 -30.96
C ALA A 4 36.91 8.35 -30.77
N GLU A 5 35.85 7.55 -30.73
CA GLU A 5 34.48 8.02 -30.47
C GLU A 5 34.48 8.79 -29.14
N LYS A 6 34.41 10.12 -29.22
CA LYS A 6 34.36 10.97 -28.04
C LYS A 6 32.93 10.95 -27.51
N PHE A 7 32.74 10.33 -26.36
CA PHE A 7 31.47 10.35 -25.66
C PHE A 7 31.33 11.65 -24.87
N HIS A 8 30.37 12.48 -25.25
CA HIS A 8 30.06 13.74 -24.58
C HIS A 8 29.01 13.50 -23.48
N TYR A 9 29.36 13.82 -22.23
CA TYR A 9 28.47 13.64 -21.09
C TYR A 9 28.51 14.82 -20.12
N ILE A 10 27.44 14.95 -19.33
CA ILE A 10 27.29 15.94 -18.27
C ILE A 10 26.77 15.21 -17.03
N TYR A 11 27.26 15.55 -15.85
CA TYR A 11 26.79 14.97 -14.61
C TYR A 11 25.44 15.55 -14.18
N SER A 12 24.58 14.72 -13.57
CA SER A 12 23.29 15.15 -13.05
C SER A 12 23.41 16.26 -12.00
N CYS A 13 24.44 16.22 -11.16
CA CYS A 13 24.71 17.24 -10.13
C CYS A 13 25.02 18.63 -10.70
N ASP A 14 25.56 18.71 -11.91
CA ASP A 14 25.99 19.98 -12.52
C ASP A 14 24.86 20.69 -13.28
N LEU A 15 23.70 20.04 -13.43
CA LEU A 15 22.56 20.53 -14.21
C LEU A 15 21.48 21.13 -13.32
N ASP A 16 21.59 22.41 -12.97
CA ASP A 16 20.57 23.12 -12.18
C ASP A 16 19.32 23.52 -13.00
N ILE A 17 18.68 22.54 -13.62
CA ILE A 17 17.50 22.72 -14.47
C ILE A 17 16.43 21.72 -14.05
N ASN A 18 15.17 22.12 -14.10
CA ASN A 18 14.05 21.21 -13.89
C ASN A 18 13.96 20.15 -14.99
N VAL A 19 13.59 18.95 -14.61
CA VAL A 19 13.36 17.84 -15.53
C VAL A 19 12.14 18.16 -16.40
N GLN A 20 12.31 17.98 -17.71
CA GLN A 20 11.26 18.21 -18.69
C GLN A 20 10.96 16.94 -19.48
N LEU A 21 9.67 16.67 -19.64
CA LEU A 21 9.15 15.53 -20.36
C LEU A 21 8.09 15.99 -21.33
N LYS A 22 8.13 15.54 -22.57
CA LYS A 22 7.12 15.86 -23.56
C LYS A 22 6.14 14.71 -23.73
N ILE A 23 4.85 15.01 -23.58
CA ILE A 23 3.77 14.07 -23.84
C ILE A 23 3.37 14.18 -25.30
N GLY A 24 3.52 13.07 -26.03
CA GLY A 24 3.35 12.98 -27.47
C GLY A 24 1.96 12.55 -27.91
N SER A 25 1.88 11.43 -28.63
CA SER A 25 0.65 10.77 -29.04
C SER A 25 0.30 9.59 -28.14
N LEU A 26 -1.00 9.30 -28.01
CA LEU A 26 -1.50 8.03 -27.49
C LEU A 26 -2.10 7.25 -28.65
N GLU A 27 -1.62 6.02 -28.84
CA GLU A 27 -2.04 5.14 -29.92
C GLU A 27 -2.52 3.81 -29.33
N GLY A 28 -3.61 3.27 -29.86
CA GLY A 28 -4.18 2.01 -29.40
C GLY A 28 -5.70 2.04 -29.43
N LYS A 29 -6.30 0.89 -29.16
CA LYS A 29 -7.75 0.76 -29.10
C LYS A 29 -8.19 0.80 -27.64
N ARG A 30 -9.22 1.60 -27.37
CA ARG A 30 -9.90 1.63 -26.08
C ARG A 30 -11.11 0.70 -26.18
N GLU A 31 -11.11 -0.37 -25.40
CA GLU A 31 -12.26 -1.28 -25.36
C GLU A 31 -13.48 -0.57 -24.77
N GLN A 32 -14.60 -0.61 -25.49
CA GLN A 32 -15.87 -0.08 -24.99
C GLN A 32 -16.40 -1.01 -23.90
N LYS A 33 -16.84 -0.44 -22.77
CA LYS A 33 -17.43 -1.23 -21.69
C LYS A 33 -18.75 -1.87 -22.17
N SER A 34 -19.01 -3.08 -21.67
CA SER A 34 -20.20 -3.86 -22.04
C SER A 34 -21.50 -3.13 -21.70
N TYR A 35 -22.56 -3.40 -22.46
CA TYR A 35 -23.89 -2.79 -22.25
C TYR A 35 -24.42 -2.98 -20.82
N LYS A 36 -24.06 -4.09 -20.15
CA LYS A 36 -24.42 -4.33 -18.74
C LYS A 36 -23.81 -3.29 -17.79
N ALA A 37 -22.55 -2.92 -18.00
CA ALA A 37 -21.89 -1.90 -17.18
C ALA A 37 -22.55 -0.52 -17.37
N VAL A 38 -23.02 -0.21 -18.59
CA VAL A 38 -23.75 1.03 -18.89
C VAL A 38 -25.15 1.07 -18.27
N LEU A 39 -25.76 -0.10 -18.03
CA LEU A 39 -27.03 -0.20 -17.31
C LEU A 39 -26.87 -0.01 -15.81
N GLU A 40 -25.74 -0.48 -15.25
CA GLU A 40 -25.39 -0.32 -13.83
C GLU A 40 -24.97 1.12 -13.51
N ASP A 41 -24.23 1.78 -14.42
CA ASP A 41 -23.84 3.18 -14.28
C ASP A 41 -24.28 4.01 -15.50
N PRO A 42 -25.40 4.77 -15.40
CA PRO A 42 -25.89 5.63 -16.46
C PRO A 42 -24.93 6.74 -16.88
N MET A 43 -23.95 7.11 -16.04
CA MET A 43 -22.97 8.15 -16.32
C MET A 43 -21.95 7.70 -17.39
N LEU A 44 -21.78 6.38 -17.59
CA LEU A 44 -20.94 5.82 -18.66
C LEU A 44 -21.36 6.29 -20.03
N LYS A 45 -22.66 6.56 -20.25
CA LYS A 45 -23.17 7.06 -21.54
C LYS A 45 -22.60 8.42 -21.93
N PHE A 46 -22.20 9.23 -20.95
CA PHE A 46 -21.64 10.57 -21.15
C PHE A 46 -20.11 10.58 -21.21
N SER A 47 -19.45 9.47 -20.86
CA SER A 47 -18.03 9.30 -21.10
C SER A 47 -17.73 9.37 -22.60
N GLY A 48 -16.58 9.95 -22.95
CA GLY A 48 -16.09 10.02 -24.33
C GLY A 48 -15.87 8.65 -25.00
N LEU A 49 -16.19 7.54 -24.33
CA LEU A 49 -16.27 6.18 -24.89
C LEU A 49 -17.43 5.98 -25.88
N TYR A 50 -18.52 6.73 -25.72
CA TYR A 50 -19.76 6.59 -26.51
C TYR A 50 -20.02 7.79 -27.44
N GLN A 51 -19.12 8.77 -27.45
CA GLN A 51 -19.13 9.85 -28.43
C GLN A 51 -18.45 9.40 -29.74
N GLU A 52 -18.90 9.92 -30.88
CA GLU A 52 -18.28 9.66 -32.18
C GLU A 52 -16.88 10.29 -32.32
N THR A 53 -16.52 11.19 -31.41
CA THR A 53 -15.23 11.88 -31.34
C THR A 53 -14.33 11.26 -30.28
N CYS A 54 -13.01 11.49 -30.39
CA CYS A 54 -12.05 10.98 -29.41
C CYS A 54 -12.35 11.51 -28.00
N SER A 55 -12.25 10.66 -26.98
CA SER A 55 -12.46 11.07 -25.60
C SER A 55 -11.50 12.18 -25.18
N ASP A 56 -11.98 13.13 -24.36
CA ASP A 56 -11.18 14.19 -23.76
C ASP A 56 -10.30 13.62 -22.64
N LEU A 57 -9.07 13.27 -23.00
CA LEU A 57 -8.09 12.68 -22.09
C LEU A 57 -7.07 13.71 -21.60
N TYR A 58 -6.62 13.56 -20.36
CA TYR A 58 -5.45 14.28 -19.87
C TYR A 58 -4.48 13.33 -19.19
N VAL A 59 -3.19 13.70 -19.19
CA VAL A 59 -2.13 12.88 -18.60
C VAL A 59 -1.60 13.59 -17.37
N THR A 60 -1.47 12.85 -16.29
CA THR A 60 -0.76 13.28 -15.07
C THR A 60 0.59 12.58 -15.02
N CYS A 61 1.61 13.30 -14.57
CA CYS A 61 2.99 12.84 -14.51
C CYS A 61 3.54 13.15 -13.12
N GLN A 62 4.05 12.12 -12.43
CA GLN A 62 4.61 12.24 -11.09
C GLN A 62 5.89 11.43 -10.96
N VAL A 63 6.87 11.99 -10.25
CA VAL A 63 8.16 11.33 -10.02
C VAL A 63 8.14 10.60 -8.69
N PHE A 64 8.61 9.36 -8.69
CA PHE A 64 8.71 8.49 -7.52
C PHE A 64 10.14 7.98 -7.34
N ALA A 65 10.52 7.71 -6.10
CA ALA A 65 11.70 6.93 -5.73
C ALA A 65 11.37 6.03 -4.54
N GLU A 66 11.78 4.77 -4.59
CA GLU A 66 11.51 3.77 -3.53
C GLU A 66 10.02 3.68 -3.13
N GLY A 67 9.10 3.83 -4.10
CA GLY A 67 7.66 3.83 -3.82
C GLY A 67 7.10 5.13 -3.22
N LYS A 68 7.94 6.14 -2.97
CA LYS A 68 7.52 7.44 -2.41
C LYS A 68 7.51 8.52 -3.49
N PRO A 69 6.49 9.38 -3.54
CA PRO A 69 6.46 10.50 -4.47
C PRO A 69 7.51 11.55 -4.07
N LEU A 70 8.39 11.93 -5.00
CA LEU A 70 9.38 12.99 -4.81
C LEU A 70 8.81 14.39 -5.09
N ALA A 71 7.74 14.45 -5.89
CA ALA A 71 7.15 15.69 -6.36
C ALA A 71 5.63 15.63 -6.46
N LEU A 72 5.02 16.80 -6.51
CA LEU A 72 3.60 16.95 -6.82
C LEU A 72 3.31 16.52 -8.27
N PRO A 73 2.15 15.90 -8.54
CA PRO A 73 1.77 15.51 -9.88
C PRO A 73 1.54 16.74 -10.77
N VAL A 74 2.07 16.69 -12.00
CA VAL A 74 1.86 17.70 -13.03
C VAL A 74 0.93 17.14 -14.08
N ARG A 75 -0.06 17.92 -14.51
CA ARG A 75 -1.03 17.52 -15.53
C ARG A 75 -0.80 18.26 -16.85
N THR A 76 -1.15 17.62 -17.96
CA THR A 76 -1.24 18.26 -19.28
C THR A 76 -2.34 19.31 -19.33
N SER A 77 -2.18 20.28 -20.22
CA SER A 77 -3.25 21.21 -20.57
C SER A 77 -4.45 20.48 -21.19
N TYR A 78 -5.64 21.06 -21.04
CA TYR A 78 -6.84 20.56 -21.69
C TYR A 78 -6.76 20.79 -23.20
N LYS A 79 -7.09 19.75 -23.97
CA LYS A 79 -7.16 19.81 -25.43
C LYS A 79 -8.31 18.92 -25.91
N ALA A 80 -9.18 19.49 -26.73
CA ALA A 80 -10.22 18.71 -27.39
C ALA A 80 -9.62 17.88 -28.53
N PHE A 81 -9.93 16.58 -28.57
CA PHE A 81 -9.42 15.66 -29.59
C PHE A 81 -10.49 15.32 -30.62
N SER A 82 -10.19 15.51 -31.91
CA SER A 82 -11.11 15.14 -32.99
C SER A 82 -10.86 13.71 -33.47
N THR A 83 -9.68 13.47 -34.04
CA THR A 83 -9.34 12.21 -34.73
C THR A 83 -8.22 11.39 -34.08
N ARG A 84 -7.36 12.03 -33.28
CA ARG A 84 -6.21 11.38 -32.63
C ARG A 84 -5.85 12.07 -31.32
N TRP A 85 -5.40 11.28 -30.35
CA TRP A 85 -4.83 11.79 -29.11
C TRP A 85 -3.39 12.25 -29.34
N ASN A 86 -3.19 13.55 -29.48
CA ASN A 86 -1.87 14.15 -29.63
C ASN A 86 -1.78 15.44 -28.82
N TRP A 87 -1.09 15.38 -27.69
CA TRP A 87 -0.84 16.54 -26.82
C TRP A 87 0.27 17.42 -27.41
N ASN A 88 1.43 16.81 -27.71
CA ASN A 88 2.65 17.49 -28.16
C ASN A 88 3.08 18.62 -27.20
N GLU A 89 2.98 18.36 -25.90
CA GLU A 89 3.17 19.35 -24.82
C GLU A 89 4.39 19.00 -23.96
N TRP A 90 5.24 19.98 -23.67
CA TRP A 90 6.34 19.85 -22.71
C TRP A 90 5.85 20.13 -21.29
N LEU A 91 5.91 19.12 -20.43
CA LEU A 91 5.67 19.25 -19.00
C LEU A 91 6.97 19.52 -18.26
N LYS A 92 6.96 20.57 -17.44
CA LYS A 92 8.05 20.91 -16.52
C LYS A 92 7.73 20.31 -15.15
N LEU A 93 8.53 19.34 -14.73
CA LEU A 93 8.36 18.69 -13.42
C LEU A 93 8.96 19.58 -12.32
N PRO A 94 8.40 19.59 -11.10
CA PRO A 94 8.92 20.37 -9.97
C PRO A 94 10.09 19.63 -9.28
N VAL A 95 10.98 19.03 -10.07
CA VAL A 95 12.20 18.33 -9.60
C VAL A 95 13.35 18.70 -10.53
N LYS A 96 14.53 18.95 -9.97
CA LYS A 96 15.75 19.25 -10.73
C LYS A 96 16.55 17.98 -11.00
N TYR A 97 17.44 18.01 -11.98
CA TYR A 97 18.34 16.88 -12.26
C TYR A 97 19.23 16.44 -11.07
N PRO A 98 19.76 17.33 -10.21
CA PRO A 98 20.60 16.94 -9.07
C PRO A 98 19.82 16.22 -7.98
N ASP A 99 18.53 16.52 -7.83
CA ASP A 99 17.67 15.98 -6.77
C ASP A 99 17.11 14.58 -7.12
N LEU A 100 17.37 14.09 -8.34
CA LEU A 100 16.86 12.80 -8.79
C LEU A 100 17.78 11.66 -8.35
N PRO A 101 17.32 10.71 -7.51
CA PRO A 101 18.10 9.53 -7.17
C PRO A 101 18.21 8.56 -8.35
N ARG A 102 19.20 7.66 -8.29
CA ARG A 102 19.47 6.69 -9.38
C ARG A 102 18.27 5.79 -9.72
N ASN A 103 17.46 5.43 -8.73
CA ASN A 103 16.26 4.61 -8.91
C ASN A 103 15.00 5.42 -9.21
N ALA A 104 15.12 6.72 -9.50
CA ALA A 104 13.96 7.54 -9.81
C ALA A 104 13.17 6.99 -11.01
N GLN A 105 11.85 6.93 -10.84
CA GLN A 105 10.89 6.51 -11.84
C GLN A 105 9.86 7.62 -12.06
N VAL A 106 9.32 7.70 -13.27
CA VAL A 106 8.22 8.59 -13.58
C VAL A 106 6.99 7.74 -13.88
N ALA A 107 5.93 8.02 -13.13
CA ALA A 107 4.62 7.41 -13.26
C ALA A 107 3.71 8.36 -14.05
N LEU A 108 3.14 7.87 -15.15
CA LEU A 108 2.20 8.59 -15.99
C LEU A 108 0.84 7.92 -15.98
N THR A 109 -0.18 8.62 -15.51
CA THR A 109 -1.56 8.13 -15.51
C THR A 109 -2.40 8.95 -16.48
N ILE A 110 -3.11 8.25 -17.37
CA ILE A 110 -4.04 8.82 -18.34
C ILE A 110 -5.44 8.76 -17.74
N TRP A 111 -6.10 9.91 -17.72
CA TRP A 111 -7.40 10.10 -17.11
C TRP A 111 -8.46 10.44 -18.15
N ASP A 112 -9.63 9.85 -18.00
CA ASP A 112 -10.85 10.23 -18.72
C ASP A 112 -11.74 11.07 -17.80
N VAL A 113 -12.26 12.16 -18.35
CA VAL A 113 -13.17 13.05 -17.62
C VAL A 113 -14.55 12.40 -17.64
N TYR A 114 -14.90 11.74 -16.54
CA TYR A 114 -16.11 10.94 -16.42
C TYR A 114 -17.33 11.77 -15.97
N GLY A 115 -17.10 12.83 -15.19
CA GLY A 115 -18.13 13.74 -14.72
C GLY A 115 -17.56 14.94 -13.96
N PRO A 116 -18.42 15.80 -13.38
CA PRO A 116 -17.99 16.96 -12.60
C PRO A 116 -17.12 16.53 -11.41
N GLY A 117 -15.83 16.84 -11.46
CA GLY A 117 -14.87 16.50 -10.40
C GLY A 117 -14.48 15.02 -10.30
N SER A 118 -14.98 14.15 -11.20
CA SER A 118 -14.66 12.73 -11.20
C SER A 118 -13.91 12.35 -12.48
N ALA A 119 -12.70 11.82 -12.30
CA ALA A 119 -11.87 11.31 -13.38
C ALA A 119 -11.59 9.83 -13.13
N VAL A 120 -11.67 9.03 -14.20
CA VAL A 120 -11.41 7.58 -14.13
C VAL A 120 -10.09 7.29 -14.82
N PRO A 121 -9.20 6.48 -14.22
CA PRO A 121 -7.93 6.13 -14.85
C PRO A 121 -8.21 5.23 -16.06
N VAL A 122 -7.83 5.70 -17.25
CA VAL A 122 -7.86 4.91 -18.49
C VAL A 122 -6.70 3.92 -18.50
N GLY A 123 -5.56 4.35 -17.96
CA GLY A 123 -4.42 3.48 -17.78
C GLY A 123 -3.17 4.20 -17.31
N GLY A 124 -2.23 3.41 -16.81
CA GLY A 124 -1.02 3.85 -16.14
C GLY A 124 0.21 3.25 -16.79
N THR A 125 1.30 4.02 -16.80
CA THR A 125 2.60 3.57 -17.27
C THR A 125 3.71 4.18 -16.42
N THR A 126 4.62 3.34 -15.94
CA THR A 126 5.77 3.76 -15.14
C THR A 126 7.07 3.44 -15.89
N VAL A 127 8.00 4.39 -15.93
CA VAL A 127 9.29 4.22 -16.59
C VAL A 127 10.43 4.79 -15.74
N SER A 128 11.55 4.07 -15.69
CA SER A 128 12.76 4.54 -15.00
C SER A 128 13.35 5.76 -15.72
N LEU A 129 13.74 6.79 -14.97
CA LEU A 129 14.41 7.97 -15.53
C LEU A 129 15.84 7.66 -15.95
N PHE A 130 16.54 6.84 -15.15
CA PHE A 130 17.89 6.36 -15.46
C PHE A 130 17.86 4.93 -16.01
N GLY A 131 18.77 4.66 -16.95
CA GLY A 131 19.03 3.31 -17.47
C GLY A 131 19.94 2.50 -16.54
N LYS A 132 20.21 1.23 -16.91
CA LYS A 132 21.06 0.31 -16.12
C LYS A 132 22.45 0.90 -15.81
N TYR A 133 23.01 1.66 -16.75
CA TYR A 133 24.32 2.29 -16.65
C TYR A 133 24.30 3.68 -15.98
N GLY A 134 23.19 4.11 -15.38
CA GLY A 134 23.08 5.42 -14.73
C GLY A 134 22.98 6.60 -15.70
N MET A 135 22.81 6.35 -17.00
CA MET A 135 22.50 7.42 -17.96
C MET A 135 21.01 7.77 -17.95
N PHE A 136 20.69 9.06 -17.89
CA PHE A 136 19.33 9.55 -18.05
C PHE A 136 18.80 9.20 -19.45
N ARG A 137 17.52 8.86 -19.53
CA ARG A 137 16.87 8.56 -20.81
C ARG A 137 16.70 9.81 -21.65
N GLN A 138 16.93 9.70 -22.94
CA GLN A 138 16.87 10.83 -23.87
C GLN A 138 16.17 10.41 -25.16
N GLY A 139 15.44 11.35 -25.76
CA GLY A 139 14.73 11.15 -27.00
C GLY A 139 13.36 10.50 -26.83
N MET A 140 12.83 9.99 -27.94
CA MET A 140 11.47 9.46 -28.04
C MET A 140 11.40 8.02 -27.56
N HIS A 141 10.38 7.73 -26.74
CA HIS A 141 10.10 6.42 -26.18
C HIS A 141 8.60 6.13 -26.25
N ASP A 142 8.25 5.03 -26.89
CA ASP A 142 6.90 4.48 -26.81
C ASP A 142 6.78 3.61 -25.55
N LEU A 143 5.82 3.94 -24.68
CA LEU A 143 5.58 3.28 -23.41
C LEU A 143 4.24 2.54 -23.45
N LYS A 144 4.26 1.28 -23.05
CA LYS A 144 3.05 0.46 -22.90
C LYS A 144 2.21 0.98 -21.74
N VAL A 145 0.92 1.17 -21.96
CA VAL A 145 -0.05 1.62 -20.97
C VAL A 145 -0.90 0.44 -20.51
N TRP A 146 -1.00 0.26 -19.19
CA TRP A 146 -1.79 -0.79 -18.58
C TRP A 146 -3.24 -0.31 -18.38
N PRO A 147 -4.24 -1.00 -18.95
CA PRO A 147 -5.62 -0.50 -18.97
C PRO A 147 -6.26 -0.52 -17.58
N ASN A 148 -7.01 0.52 -17.25
CA ASN A 148 -7.79 0.66 -16.01
C ASN A 148 -6.98 0.56 -14.70
N VAL A 149 -5.68 0.86 -14.74
CA VAL A 149 -4.79 0.84 -13.56
C VAL A 149 -4.06 2.17 -13.49
N GLU A 150 -3.97 2.76 -12.29
CA GLU A 150 -3.14 3.95 -12.07
C GLU A 150 -1.66 3.59 -12.07
N ALA A 151 -0.82 4.48 -12.59
CA ALA A 151 0.62 4.25 -12.61
C ALA A 151 1.16 4.24 -11.18
N ASP A 152 1.83 3.14 -10.82
CA ASP A 152 2.43 2.96 -9.51
C ASP A 152 3.94 3.15 -9.59
N GLY A 153 4.48 4.02 -8.73
CA GLY A 153 5.93 4.23 -8.57
C GLY A 153 6.61 3.23 -7.65
N SER A 154 6.00 2.06 -7.43
CA SER A 154 6.48 1.02 -6.52
C SER A 154 7.68 0.27 -7.11
N GLU A 155 8.51 -0.35 -6.25
CA GLU A 155 9.61 -1.23 -6.67
C GLU A 155 9.35 -2.66 -6.16
N PRO A 156 8.98 -3.63 -7.03
CA PRO A 156 8.78 -3.58 -8.48
C PRO A 156 7.41 -3.01 -8.91
N THR A 157 7.41 -2.16 -9.96
CA THR A 157 6.18 -1.54 -10.48
C THR A 157 5.23 -2.56 -11.10
N ARG A 158 3.93 -2.41 -10.81
CA ARG A 158 2.83 -3.18 -11.42
C ARG A 158 2.53 -2.71 -12.84
N THR A 159 2.94 -1.49 -13.21
CA THR A 159 2.65 -0.85 -14.50
C THR A 159 3.91 -0.54 -15.32
N PRO A 160 4.81 -1.51 -15.58
CA PRO A 160 6.04 -1.23 -16.32
C PRO A 160 5.73 -0.81 -17.76
N GLY A 161 6.14 0.41 -18.13
CA GLY A 161 5.98 0.97 -19.47
C GLY A 161 6.92 0.36 -20.50
N ARG A 162 7.99 -0.30 -20.04
CA ARG A 162 8.85 -1.14 -20.89
C ARG A 162 8.84 -2.56 -20.35
N THR A 163 8.23 -3.47 -21.09
CA THR A 163 8.36 -4.90 -20.83
C THR A 163 9.78 -5.33 -21.18
N SER A 164 10.58 -5.64 -20.17
CA SER A 164 11.89 -6.30 -20.34
C SER A 164 11.67 -7.78 -20.63
N SER A 165 10.99 -8.12 -21.72
CA SER A 165 10.82 -9.50 -22.17
C SER A 165 11.60 -9.69 -23.46
N THR A 166 12.66 -10.50 -23.36
CA THR A 166 13.36 -11.24 -24.41
C THR A 166 13.65 -10.51 -25.73
N LEU A 167 14.93 -10.35 -26.02
CA LEU A 167 15.53 -9.69 -27.19
C LEU A 167 15.08 -10.22 -28.58
N SER A 168 14.17 -11.19 -28.64
CA SER A 168 13.82 -11.95 -29.84
C SER A 168 12.46 -11.61 -30.47
N GLU A 169 11.54 -10.89 -29.82
CA GLU A 169 10.16 -10.74 -30.36
C GLU A 169 9.64 -9.32 -30.56
N ASP A 170 10.18 -8.29 -29.90
CA ASP A 170 9.67 -6.92 -30.02
C ASP A 170 10.36 -6.17 -31.19
N GLN A 171 9.76 -6.25 -32.38
CA GLN A 171 10.25 -5.57 -33.59
C GLN A 171 10.37 -4.05 -33.34
N MET A 172 9.42 -3.48 -32.61
CA MET A 172 9.41 -2.07 -32.22
C MET A 172 10.69 -1.65 -31.47
N SER A 173 11.10 -2.43 -30.47
CA SER A 173 12.32 -2.17 -29.69
C SER A 173 13.59 -2.33 -30.54
N ARG A 174 13.62 -3.29 -31.47
CA ARG A 174 14.72 -3.46 -32.43
C ARG A 174 14.83 -2.27 -33.38
N LEU A 175 13.72 -1.83 -33.97
CA LEU A 175 13.68 -0.68 -34.88
C LEU A 175 14.04 0.63 -34.17
N ALA A 176 13.63 0.80 -32.91
CA ALA A 176 14.02 1.95 -32.08
C ALA A 176 15.54 1.99 -31.83
N LYS A 177 16.18 0.83 -31.58
CA LYS A 177 17.65 0.73 -31.43
C LYS A 177 18.37 1.10 -32.72
N LEU A 178 17.91 0.59 -33.87
CA LEU A 178 18.50 0.90 -35.17
C LEU A 178 18.32 2.38 -35.54
N THR A 179 17.15 2.95 -35.27
CA THR A 179 16.89 4.39 -35.45
C THR A 179 17.81 5.24 -34.57
N LYS A 180 18.06 4.80 -33.33
CA LYS A 180 19.03 5.47 -32.45
C LYS A 180 20.46 5.38 -32.99
N ALA A 181 20.88 4.21 -33.44
CA ALA A 181 22.21 4.01 -34.04
C ALA A 181 22.41 4.87 -35.31
N HIS A 182 21.35 5.05 -36.11
CA HIS A 182 21.35 5.95 -37.27
C HIS A 182 21.56 7.41 -36.85
N ARG A 183 20.78 7.87 -35.86
CA ARG A 183 20.87 9.25 -35.33
C ARG A 183 22.24 9.55 -34.75
N GLN A 184 22.84 8.56 -34.05
CA GLN A 184 24.18 8.64 -33.47
C GLN A 184 25.31 8.60 -34.51
N GLY A 185 25.00 8.37 -35.79
CA GLY A 185 25.99 8.41 -36.88
C GLY A 185 26.79 7.11 -37.05
N HIS A 186 26.41 6.01 -36.40
CA HIS A 186 27.04 4.70 -36.60
C HIS A 186 26.67 4.06 -37.95
N MET A 187 25.75 4.67 -38.70
CA MET A 187 25.33 4.24 -40.04
C MET A 187 25.46 5.39 -41.03
N VAL A 188 25.76 5.07 -42.28
CA VAL A 188 25.86 6.05 -43.36
C VAL A 188 24.47 6.62 -43.65
N LYS A 189 24.34 7.95 -43.59
CA LYS A 189 23.10 8.65 -43.90
C LYS A 189 22.92 8.73 -45.41
N VAL A 190 21.77 8.27 -45.90
CA VAL A 190 21.40 8.28 -47.32
C VAL A 190 19.98 8.82 -47.41
N ASP A 191 19.83 10.13 -47.63
CA ASP A 191 18.56 10.85 -47.44
C ASP A 191 17.34 10.24 -48.14
N TRP A 192 17.48 9.75 -49.38
CA TRP A 192 16.37 9.17 -50.11
C TRP A 192 15.95 7.81 -49.55
N LEU A 193 16.91 6.99 -49.13
CA LEU A 193 16.67 5.67 -48.56
C LEU A 193 16.17 5.80 -47.13
N ASP A 194 16.77 6.71 -46.35
CA ASP A 194 16.38 7.02 -44.98
C ASP A 194 14.92 7.49 -44.90
N ARG A 195 14.45 8.30 -45.86
CA ARG A 195 13.04 8.69 -45.93
C ARG A 195 12.10 7.50 -46.14
N LEU A 196 12.48 6.56 -47.00
CA LEU A 196 11.69 5.35 -47.25
C LEU A 196 11.74 4.40 -46.05
N THR A 197 12.90 4.20 -45.45
CA THR A 197 13.06 3.30 -44.28
C THR A 197 12.37 3.87 -43.05
N PHE A 198 12.47 5.18 -42.76
CA PHE A 198 11.74 5.77 -41.64
C PHE A 198 10.23 5.71 -41.81
N ARG A 199 9.73 5.89 -43.04
CA ARG A 199 8.31 5.70 -43.35
C ARG A 199 7.89 4.25 -43.11
N GLU A 200 8.69 3.29 -43.56
CA GLU A 200 8.38 1.87 -43.36
C GLU A 200 8.44 1.49 -41.88
N ILE A 201 9.41 2.01 -41.12
CA ILE A 201 9.51 1.84 -39.66
C ILE A 201 8.26 2.38 -38.96
N GLU A 202 7.79 3.56 -39.35
CA GLU A 202 6.57 4.16 -38.80
C GLU A 202 5.34 3.30 -39.11
N MET A 203 5.22 2.79 -40.34
CA MET A 203 4.13 1.91 -40.75
C MET A 203 4.14 0.57 -39.99
N ILE A 204 5.31 -0.04 -39.79
CA ILE A 204 5.46 -1.26 -39.00
C ILE A 204 5.04 -1.01 -37.55
N ASN A 205 5.58 0.03 -36.91
CA ASN A 205 5.23 0.37 -35.53
C ASN A 205 3.73 0.66 -35.37
N GLU A 206 3.11 1.40 -36.30
CA GLU A 206 1.69 1.70 -36.26
C GLU A 206 0.84 0.43 -36.40
N SER A 207 1.22 -0.48 -37.30
CA SER A 207 0.54 -1.76 -37.49
C SER A 207 0.63 -2.65 -36.23
N GLU A 208 1.81 -2.69 -35.60
CA GLU A 208 2.06 -3.48 -34.39
C GLU A 208 1.25 -2.94 -33.20
N LYS A 209 1.28 -1.62 -32.99
CA LYS A 209 0.46 -0.94 -31.97
C LYS A 209 -1.04 -1.17 -32.18
N ARG A 210 -1.52 -1.15 -33.43
CA ARG A 210 -2.95 -1.38 -33.76
C ARG A 210 -3.37 -2.83 -33.59
N SER A 211 -2.44 -3.77 -33.75
CA SER A 211 -2.67 -5.20 -33.53
C SER A 211 -2.61 -5.59 -32.04
N SER A 212 -1.94 -4.78 -31.22
CA SER A 212 -1.85 -4.98 -29.78
C SER A 212 -3.16 -4.63 -29.07
N ASN A 213 -3.48 -5.37 -28.02
CA ASN A 213 -4.60 -5.06 -27.10
C ASN A 213 -4.25 -3.95 -26.09
N PHE A 214 -3.02 -3.43 -26.13
CA PHE A 214 -2.55 -2.38 -25.22
C PHE A 214 -2.47 -1.03 -25.93
N MET A 215 -2.59 0.03 -25.15
CA MET A 215 -2.32 1.39 -25.61
C MET A 215 -0.83 1.72 -25.43
N TYR A 216 -0.30 2.61 -26.27
CA TYR A 216 1.08 3.08 -26.27
C TYR A 216 1.11 4.59 -26.20
N LEU A 217 1.75 5.12 -25.16
CA LEU A 217 1.98 6.54 -24.98
C LEU A 217 3.39 6.89 -25.45
N MET A 218 3.50 7.77 -26.44
CA MET A 218 4.77 8.32 -26.87
C MET A 218 5.20 9.44 -25.92
N VAL A 219 6.39 9.29 -25.36
CA VAL A 219 7.00 10.22 -24.43
C VAL A 219 8.39 10.60 -24.91
N GLU A 220 8.67 11.89 -25.01
CA GLU A 220 9.98 12.41 -25.42
C GLU A 220 10.71 13.04 -24.22
N PHE A 221 11.88 12.48 -23.90
CA PHE A 221 12.76 12.97 -22.86
C PHE A 221 13.73 14.00 -23.45
N ARG A 222 13.96 15.10 -22.73
CA ARG A 222 14.83 16.19 -23.20
C ARG A 222 16.26 15.68 -23.48
N CYS A 223 16.76 15.98 -24.66
CA CYS A 223 18.17 15.81 -25.02
C CYS A 223 18.89 17.15 -24.83
N VAL A 224 20.05 17.13 -24.18
CA VAL A 224 20.90 18.31 -24.00
C VAL A 224 21.81 18.43 -25.20
N LYS A 225 21.74 19.57 -25.90
CA LYS A 225 22.58 19.87 -27.06
C LYS A 225 23.38 21.13 -26.79
N CYS A 226 24.70 21.06 -26.95
CA CYS A 226 25.61 22.20 -26.84
C CYS A 226 26.54 22.16 -28.05
N ASP A 227 26.68 23.28 -28.76
CA ASP A 227 27.55 23.42 -29.94
C ASP A 227 27.40 22.29 -30.98
N ASP A 228 26.14 21.97 -31.31
CA ASP A 228 25.74 20.96 -32.29
C ASP A 228 26.10 19.50 -31.90
N LYS A 229 26.48 19.27 -30.64
CA LYS A 229 26.76 17.96 -30.08
C LYS A 229 25.73 17.56 -29.03
N GLU A 230 25.32 16.30 -29.07
CA GLU A 230 24.40 15.73 -28.08
C GLU A 230 25.18 15.23 -26.86
N TYR A 231 24.77 15.67 -25.67
CA TYR A 231 25.39 15.28 -24.40
C TYR A 231 24.48 14.31 -23.64
N GLY A 232 25.03 13.17 -23.23
CA GLY A 232 24.36 12.23 -22.32
C GLY A 232 24.40 12.75 -20.87
N ILE A 233 23.28 12.72 -20.16
CA ILE A 233 23.27 13.04 -18.72
C ILE A 233 23.60 11.76 -17.95
N VAL A 234 24.64 11.79 -17.12
CA VAL A 234 25.11 10.66 -16.30
C VAL A 234 24.82 10.97 -14.84
N TYR A 235 24.19 10.03 -14.14
CA TYR A 235 23.97 10.14 -12.70
C TYR A 235 25.31 10.21 -11.98
N TYR A 236 25.48 11.27 -11.20
CA TYR A 236 26.59 11.41 -10.26
C TYR A 236 26.11 12.24 -9.08
N GLU A 237 26.39 11.72 -7.89
CA GLU A 237 26.05 12.34 -6.63
C GLU A 237 27.38 12.72 -5.97
N LYS A 238 27.62 14.03 -5.91
CA LYS A 238 28.78 14.57 -5.23
C LYS A 238 28.52 14.43 -3.72
N ASP A 239 29.49 13.88 -2.99
CA ASP A 239 29.44 13.74 -1.52
C ASP A 239 28.50 12.65 -0.96
N GLY A 240 28.03 11.68 -1.78
CA GLY A 240 27.17 10.58 -1.30
C GLY A 240 27.80 9.67 -0.22
N ASP A 241 29.13 9.66 -0.11
CA ASP A 241 29.88 8.92 0.92
C ASP A 241 30.38 9.83 2.07
N GLU A 242 30.23 11.15 1.97
CA GLU A 242 30.69 12.11 2.98
C GLU A 242 29.58 12.36 4.01
N SER A 243 29.85 12.06 5.27
CA SER A 243 28.94 12.43 6.36
C SER A 243 28.82 13.95 6.41
N SER A 244 27.63 14.49 6.12
CA SER A 244 27.37 15.93 6.22
C SER A 244 27.92 16.51 7.55
N PRO A 245 28.80 17.53 7.51
CA PRO A 245 29.33 18.11 8.73
C PRO A 245 28.20 18.82 9.46
N ILE A 246 28.03 18.50 10.75
CA ILE A 246 27.07 19.18 11.62
C ILE A 246 27.51 20.65 11.73
N LEU A 247 26.77 21.54 11.08
CA LEU A 247 26.96 22.98 11.22
C LEU A 247 26.69 23.37 12.68
N THR A 248 27.74 23.79 13.37
CA THR A 248 27.71 24.21 14.79
C THR A 248 27.39 25.70 14.97
N SER A 249 27.23 26.44 13.88
CA SER A 249 26.81 27.84 13.88
C SER A 249 25.41 27.99 13.29
N PHE A 250 24.43 28.33 14.12
CA PHE A 250 23.07 28.60 13.70
C PHE A 250 22.88 30.10 13.50
N GLU A 251 22.57 30.52 12.28
CA GLU A 251 21.85 31.77 12.04
C GLU A 251 20.36 31.41 11.93
N LEU A 252 19.54 31.91 12.84
CA LEU A 252 18.13 31.54 12.94
C LEU A 252 17.33 32.19 11.79
N VAL A 253 17.23 31.50 10.66
CA VAL A 253 16.42 31.92 9.52
C VAL A 253 15.10 31.17 9.53
N LYS A 254 13.97 31.90 9.49
CA LYS A 254 12.65 31.29 9.29
C LYS A 254 12.46 31.01 7.80
N VAL A 255 12.66 29.75 7.41
CA VAL A 255 12.34 29.26 6.07
C VAL A 255 10.96 28.58 6.12
N PRO A 256 10.05 28.85 5.18
CA PRO A 256 8.83 28.05 5.04
C PRO A 256 9.23 26.61 4.71
N ASP A 257 8.90 25.68 5.59
CA ASP A 257 9.20 24.26 5.39
C ASP A 257 8.01 23.56 4.69
N PRO A 258 8.15 23.18 3.40
CA PRO A 258 7.11 22.45 2.67
C PRO A 258 6.86 21.04 3.23
N GLN A 259 7.77 20.53 4.06
CA GLN A 259 7.74 19.19 4.63
C GLN A 259 7.27 19.18 6.09
N MET A 260 6.81 20.31 6.65
CA MET A 260 6.34 20.40 8.04
C MET A 260 5.16 19.46 8.35
N SER A 261 4.41 19.03 7.33
CA SER A 261 3.33 18.05 7.45
C SER A 261 3.76 16.61 7.12
N MET A 262 5.02 16.39 6.77
CA MET A 262 5.59 15.06 6.54
C MET A 262 6.15 14.50 7.85
N GLU A 263 6.26 13.18 7.93
CA GLU A 263 6.86 12.51 9.08
C GLU A 263 8.33 12.93 9.24
N ASN A 264 8.72 13.30 10.46
CA ASN A 264 10.11 13.62 10.77
C ASN A 264 10.95 12.32 10.76
N LEU A 265 11.79 12.16 9.73
CA LEU A 265 12.64 10.98 9.55
C LEU A 265 13.61 10.76 10.72
N VAL A 266 14.08 11.84 11.36
CA VAL A 266 15.00 11.75 12.51
C VAL A 266 14.27 11.17 13.71
N GLU A 267 13.07 11.64 13.99
CA GLU A 267 12.22 11.10 15.07
C GLU A 267 11.82 9.66 14.78
N SER A 268 11.41 9.34 13.54
CA SER A 268 11.08 7.97 13.13
C SER A 268 12.27 7.01 13.29
N LYS A 269 13.48 7.46 12.92
CA LYS A 269 14.72 6.70 13.12
C LYS A 269 15.03 6.54 14.61
N HIS A 270 14.93 7.61 15.40
CA HIS A 270 15.14 7.57 16.84
C HIS A 270 14.20 6.59 17.52
N HIS A 271 12.91 6.67 17.19
CA HIS A 271 11.85 5.81 17.69
C HIS A 271 12.11 4.33 17.39
N LYS A 272 12.45 4.00 16.14
CA LYS A 272 12.83 2.62 15.74
C LYS A 272 14.07 2.11 16.48
N LEU A 273 15.06 2.97 16.72
CA LEU A 273 16.28 2.61 17.45
C LEU A 273 16.01 2.41 18.94
N ALA A 274 15.25 3.32 19.58
CA ALA A 274 14.90 3.27 20.99
C ALA A 274 14.14 1.99 21.37
N ARG A 275 13.33 1.47 20.43
CA ARG A 275 12.53 0.24 20.60
C ARG A 275 13.21 -1.04 20.10
N SER A 276 14.38 -0.92 19.47
CA SER A 276 15.08 -2.08 18.90
C SER A 276 15.52 -3.09 19.97
N LEU A 277 15.49 -4.37 19.62
CA LEU A 277 15.66 -5.58 20.45
C LEU A 277 16.93 -5.67 21.33
N ARG A 278 17.84 -4.69 21.28
CA ARG A 278 18.97 -4.61 22.21
C ARG A 278 18.55 -4.34 23.67
N SER A 279 17.33 -3.86 23.90
CA SER A 279 16.79 -3.53 25.23
C SER A 279 16.09 -4.69 25.96
N GLY A 280 15.95 -5.87 25.34
CA GLY A 280 15.02 -6.93 25.75
C GLY A 280 15.13 -7.49 27.19
N PRO A 281 16.31 -7.89 27.72
CA PRO A 281 16.36 -8.59 29.01
C PRO A 281 16.35 -7.68 30.25
N SER A 282 16.61 -6.38 30.10
CA SER A 282 16.82 -5.45 31.24
C SER A 282 15.58 -4.65 31.63
N ASP A 283 14.54 -4.66 30.79
CA ASP A 283 13.34 -3.84 30.97
C ASP A 283 12.38 -4.39 32.03
N HIS A 284 12.44 -5.69 32.34
CA HIS A 284 11.50 -6.35 33.26
C HIS A 284 11.55 -5.79 34.69
N ASP A 285 12.73 -5.38 35.16
CA ASP A 285 12.95 -4.87 36.52
C ASP A 285 13.05 -3.34 36.57
N LEU A 286 12.80 -2.66 35.45
CA LEU A 286 13.00 -1.23 35.33
C LEU A 286 11.90 -0.46 36.07
N LYS A 287 12.28 0.19 37.18
CA LYS A 287 11.38 1.07 37.95
C LYS A 287 11.65 2.53 37.57
N PRO A 288 10.62 3.34 37.31
CA PRO A 288 10.81 4.75 36.96
C PRO A 288 11.35 5.53 38.15
N ASN A 289 12.24 6.51 37.87
CA ASN A 289 12.65 7.51 38.86
C ASN A 289 11.44 8.40 39.23
N ALA A 290 11.49 9.11 40.37
CA ALA A 290 10.39 9.94 40.85
C ALA A 290 9.87 10.91 39.77
N THR A 291 10.77 11.63 39.10
CA THR A 291 10.43 12.54 38.00
C THR A 291 9.77 11.83 36.83
N THR A 292 10.27 10.66 36.44
CA THR A 292 9.74 9.86 35.33
C THR A 292 8.37 9.26 35.66
N ARG A 293 8.16 8.85 36.92
CA ARG A 293 6.87 8.37 37.41
C ARG A 293 5.83 9.49 37.35
N ASP A 294 6.20 10.69 37.76
CA ASP A 294 5.30 11.83 37.75
C ASP A 294 4.95 12.22 36.30
N GLN A 295 5.90 12.16 35.37
CA GLN A 295 5.65 12.31 33.93
C GLN A 295 4.72 11.22 33.38
N LEU A 296 4.93 9.94 33.72
CA LEU A 296 4.06 8.86 33.30
C LEU A 296 2.63 9.04 33.83
N ASN A 297 2.47 9.47 35.09
CA ASN A 297 1.14 9.75 35.65
C ASN A 297 0.44 10.91 34.93
N ILE A 298 1.19 11.96 34.53
CA ILE A 298 0.65 13.05 33.71
C ILE A 298 0.17 12.50 32.36
N ILE A 299 0.98 11.66 31.69
CA ILE A 299 0.63 11.04 30.40
C ILE A 299 -0.63 10.16 30.52
N VAL A 300 -0.72 9.36 31.58
CA VAL A 300 -1.90 8.50 31.85
C VAL A 300 -3.15 9.35 32.12
N SER A 301 -3.01 10.52 32.74
CA SER A 301 -4.12 11.43 33.01
C SER A 301 -4.63 12.20 31.78
N TYR A 302 -3.96 12.09 30.63
CA TYR A 302 -4.37 12.82 29.44
C TYR A 302 -5.74 12.39 28.91
N PRO A 303 -6.53 13.33 28.36
CA PRO A 303 -7.78 13.00 27.67
C PRO A 303 -7.55 11.96 26.57
N PRO A 304 -8.52 11.07 26.30
CA PRO A 304 -8.49 10.11 25.20
C PRO A 304 -8.15 10.72 23.83
N THR A 305 -8.54 11.97 23.59
CA THR A 305 -8.34 12.68 22.31
C THR A 305 -6.93 13.23 22.10
N LYS A 306 -6.10 13.31 23.14
CA LYS A 306 -4.74 13.85 23.01
C LYS A 306 -3.83 12.84 22.33
N GLN A 307 -3.20 13.25 21.23
CA GLN A 307 -2.14 12.48 20.58
C GLN A 307 -0.85 12.57 21.40
N LEU A 308 -0.17 11.42 21.56
CA LEU A 308 1.09 11.31 22.28
C LEU A 308 2.25 11.62 21.33
N THR A 309 3.21 12.41 21.81
CA THR A 309 4.47 12.67 21.08
C THR A 309 5.33 11.40 21.01
N TYR A 310 6.24 11.29 20.04
CA TYR A 310 7.11 10.12 19.91
C TYR A 310 7.93 9.84 21.18
N GLU A 311 8.40 10.89 21.87
CA GLU A 311 9.13 10.77 23.14
C GLU A 311 8.26 10.21 24.27
N GLU A 312 7.01 10.70 24.39
CA GLU A 312 6.06 10.18 25.39
C GLU A 312 5.70 8.72 25.09
N GLN A 313 5.53 8.36 23.82
CA GLN A 313 5.26 6.99 23.41
C GLN A 313 6.43 6.05 23.75
N ASP A 314 7.67 6.48 23.49
CA ASP A 314 8.88 5.72 23.84
C ASP A 314 9.04 5.56 25.35
N LEU A 315 8.67 6.58 26.13
CA LEU A 315 8.66 6.50 27.58
C LEU A 315 7.65 5.46 28.10
N VAL A 316 6.43 5.47 27.56
CA VAL A 316 5.39 4.49 27.88
C VAL A 316 5.83 3.07 27.48
N TRP A 317 6.44 2.91 26.31
CA TRP A 317 6.97 1.63 25.85
C TRP A 317 8.10 1.11 26.75
N LYS A 318 9.02 1.98 27.18
CA LYS A 318 10.13 1.61 28.06
C LYS A 318 9.66 1.08 29.42
N PHE A 319 8.66 1.72 30.02
CA PHE A 319 8.11 1.32 31.33
C PHE A 319 6.88 0.42 31.25
N ARG A 320 6.68 -0.28 30.12
CA ARG A 320 5.50 -1.14 29.85
C ARG A 320 5.19 -2.16 30.95
N TYR A 321 6.20 -2.81 31.53
CA TYR A 321 6.02 -3.79 32.61
C TYR A 321 5.58 -3.15 33.94
N TYR A 322 6.05 -1.93 34.22
CA TYR A 322 5.61 -1.18 35.40
C TYR A 322 4.15 -0.71 35.26
N LEU A 323 3.77 -0.27 34.06
CA LEU A 323 2.42 0.20 33.74
C LEU A 323 1.38 -0.92 33.72
N THR A 324 1.79 -2.18 33.65
CA THR A 324 0.89 -3.36 33.68
C THR A 324 -0.03 -3.38 34.91
N ASN A 325 0.39 -2.75 36.02
CA ASN A 325 -0.40 -2.62 37.24
C ASN A 325 -1.44 -1.49 37.21
N GLN A 326 -1.32 -0.54 36.29
CA GLN A 326 -2.23 0.60 36.14
C GLN A 326 -3.26 0.34 35.03
N GLU A 327 -4.54 0.27 35.38
CA GLU A 327 -5.63 -0.02 34.42
C GLU A 327 -5.79 1.07 33.35
N LYS A 328 -5.74 2.34 33.76
CA LYS A 328 -5.92 3.52 32.88
C LYS A 328 -4.78 3.74 31.89
N ALA A 329 -3.64 3.09 32.11
CA ALA A 329 -2.49 3.20 31.22
C ALA A 329 -2.62 2.31 29.98
N LEU A 330 -3.53 1.32 29.98
CA LEU A 330 -3.65 0.34 28.91
C LEU A 330 -4.06 0.97 27.56
N THR A 331 -5.05 1.87 27.57
CA THR A 331 -5.49 2.54 26.32
C THR A 331 -4.38 3.39 25.72
N LYS A 332 -3.59 4.07 26.57
CA LYS A 332 -2.42 4.85 26.15
C LYS A 332 -1.31 3.95 25.62
N PHE A 333 -0.99 2.86 26.30
CA PHE A 333 0.00 1.89 25.85
C PHE A 333 -0.35 1.35 24.46
N LEU A 334 -1.58 0.92 24.25
CA LEU A 334 -2.04 0.38 22.96
C LEU A 334 -2.00 1.41 21.81
N LYS A 335 -2.13 2.72 22.11
CA LYS A 335 -1.92 3.79 21.11
C LYS A 335 -0.45 4.00 20.74
N CYS A 336 0.48 3.63 21.62
CA CYS A 336 1.92 3.80 21.38
C CYS A 336 2.52 2.67 20.54
N VAL A 337 1.82 1.53 20.42
CA VAL A 337 2.35 0.33 19.75
C VAL A 337 2.28 0.48 18.24
N ASN A 338 3.39 0.18 17.55
CA ASN A 338 3.38 0.07 16.11
C ASN A 338 2.90 -1.34 15.69
N TRP A 339 1.66 -1.42 15.20
CA TRP A 339 1.04 -2.67 14.78
C TRP A 339 1.59 -3.22 13.46
N ASP A 340 2.28 -2.42 12.65
CA ASP A 340 2.93 -2.86 11.41
C ASP A 340 4.15 -3.74 11.69
N LEU A 341 4.76 -3.59 12.88
CA LEU A 341 5.91 -4.39 13.28
C LEU A 341 5.44 -5.63 14.06
N PRO A 342 5.58 -6.85 13.51
CA PRO A 342 5.00 -8.05 14.11
C PRO A 342 5.61 -8.40 15.48
N GLN A 343 6.83 -7.94 15.74
CA GLN A 343 7.53 -8.16 17.01
C GLN A 343 6.92 -7.33 18.15
N GLU A 344 6.65 -6.04 17.91
CA GLU A 344 6.00 -5.16 18.88
C GLU A 344 4.56 -5.61 19.12
N ALA A 345 3.84 -5.96 18.05
CA ALA A 345 2.48 -6.49 18.16
C ALA A 345 2.43 -7.75 19.04
N LYS A 346 3.33 -8.72 18.83
CA LYS A 346 3.37 -9.94 19.65
C LYS A 346 3.62 -9.65 21.14
N GLN A 347 4.54 -8.74 21.46
CA GLN A 347 4.83 -8.37 22.83
C GLN A 347 3.68 -7.62 23.50
N ALA A 348 3.02 -6.73 22.76
CA ALA A 348 1.84 -6.02 23.24
C ALA A 348 0.69 -6.99 23.59
N LEU A 349 0.47 -8.01 22.76
CA LEU A 349 -0.54 -9.04 23.02
C LEU A 349 -0.21 -9.93 24.22
N GLU A 350 1.07 -10.27 24.42
CA GLU A 350 1.48 -11.00 25.63
C GLU A 350 1.25 -10.16 26.90
N LEU A 351 1.56 -8.86 26.85
CA LEU A 351 1.34 -7.94 27.96
C LEU A 351 -0.14 -7.68 28.22
N LEU A 352 -0.98 -7.64 27.18
CA LEU A 352 -2.43 -7.49 27.31
C LEU A 352 -3.03 -8.59 28.20
N GLY A 353 -2.55 -9.83 28.07
CA GLY A 353 -2.99 -10.96 28.91
C GLY A 353 -2.52 -10.88 30.37
N LYS A 354 -1.44 -10.13 30.65
CA LYS A 354 -0.89 -9.92 31.99
C LYS A 354 -1.37 -8.61 32.65
N TRP A 355 -2.04 -7.74 31.90
CA TRP A 355 -2.46 -6.42 32.35
C TRP A 355 -3.59 -6.50 33.38
N LYS A 356 -3.58 -5.58 34.35
CA LYS A 356 -4.70 -5.44 35.28
C LYS A 356 -6.01 -5.21 34.47
N PRO A 357 -7.09 -5.96 34.73
CA PRO A 357 -8.33 -5.80 33.99
C PRO A 357 -8.87 -4.37 34.06
N MET A 358 -9.17 -3.77 32.91
CA MET A 358 -9.67 -2.38 32.81
C MET A 358 -11.16 -2.24 33.12
N ASP A 359 -11.63 -1.05 33.46
CA ASP A 359 -13.06 -0.80 33.68
C ASP A 359 -13.89 -0.92 32.39
N VAL A 360 -15.19 -1.19 32.54
CA VAL A 360 -16.12 -1.34 31.41
C VAL A 360 -16.19 -0.07 30.57
N GLU A 361 -16.21 1.10 31.22
CA GLU A 361 -16.26 2.41 30.55
C GLU A 361 -15.02 2.65 29.67
N ASP A 362 -13.83 2.39 30.21
CA ASP A 362 -12.56 2.54 29.48
C ASP A 362 -12.45 1.54 28.31
N SER A 363 -13.10 0.37 28.43
CA SER A 363 -13.12 -0.64 27.36
C SER A 363 -13.88 -0.18 26.10
N LEU A 364 -14.79 0.78 26.22
CA LEU A 364 -15.48 1.38 25.07
C LEU A 364 -14.50 2.15 24.17
N GLU A 365 -13.42 2.73 24.73
CA GLU A 365 -12.39 3.43 23.95
C GLU A 365 -11.68 2.47 22.98
N LEU A 366 -11.47 1.22 23.40
CA LEU A 366 -10.82 0.17 22.60
C LEU A 366 -11.67 -0.29 21.41
N LEU A 367 -12.96 0.06 21.37
CA LEU A 367 -13.85 -0.25 20.26
C LEU A 367 -13.91 0.86 19.19
N SER A 368 -13.22 1.97 19.41
CA SER A 368 -13.12 3.07 18.44
C SER A 368 -12.31 2.70 17.19
N SER A 369 -12.37 3.55 16.16
CA SER A 369 -11.63 3.37 14.88
C SER A 369 -10.11 3.33 15.03
N HIS A 370 -9.56 3.80 16.15
CA HIS A 370 -8.12 3.81 16.39
C HIS A 370 -7.54 2.41 16.65
N TYR A 371 -8.39 1.45 17.03
CA TYR A 371 -7.96 0.09 17.38
C TYR A 371 -8.57 -0.91 16.40
N THR A 372 -7.77 -1.26 15.39
CA THR A 372 -8.15 -2.21 14.34
C THR A 372 -7.80 -3.65 14.69
N ASN A 373 -6.92 -3.87 15.68
CA ASN A 373 -6.41 -5.20 15.99
C ASN A 373 -7.52 -6.11 16.60
N PRO A 374 -7.84 -7.26 15.98
CA PRO A 374 -8.94 -8.13 16.44
C PRO A 374 -8.80 -8.65 17.86
N THR A 375 -7.57 -8.90 18.33
CA THR A 375 -7.35 -9.41 19.70
C THR A 375 -7.57 -8.34 20.77
N VAL A 376 -7.26 -7.08 20.48
CA VAL A 376 -7.57 -5.95 21.38
C VAL A 376 -9.09 -5.74 21.47
N ARG A 377 -9.79 -5.84 20.34
CA ARG A 377 -11.25 -5.73 20.30
C ARG A 377 -11.93 -6.87 21.05
N ARG A 378 -11.46 -8.11 20.87
CA ARG A 378 -11.93 -9.27 21.65
C ARG A 378 -11.72 -9.11 23.15
N TYR A 379 -10.59 -8.52 23.58
CA TYR A 379 -10.38 -8.19 24.98
C TYR A 379 -11.43 -7.18 25.50
N ALA A 380 -11.74 -6.14 24.72
CA ALA A 380 -12.80 -5.19 25.08
C ALA A 380 -14.18 -5.88 25.21
N VAL A 381 -14.53 -6.78 24.28
CA VAL A 381 -15.77 -7.58 24.36
C VAL A 381 -15.80 -8.48 25.60
N ALA A 382 -14.66 -9.09 25.96
CA ALA A 382 -14.56 -9.88 27.18
C ALA A 382 -14.78 -9.05 28.46
N ARG A 383 -14.41 -7.76 28.46
CA ARG A 383 -14.72 -6.83 29.56
C ARG A 383 -16.20 -6.41 29.55
N LEU A 384 -16.77 -6.11 28.39
CA LEU A 384 -18.19 -5.78 28.25
C LEU A 384 -19.12 -6.90 28.73
N ARG A 385 -18.69 -8.17 28.64
CA ARG A 385 -19.46 -9.31 29.15
C ARG A 385 -19.72 -9.27 30.65
N GLN A 386 -18.88 -8.55 31.40
CA GLN A 386 -19.02 -8.40 32.86
C GLN A 386 -20.01 -7.30 33.24
N ALA A 387 -20.44 -6.48 32.29
CA ALA A 387 -21.39 -5.39 32.52
C ALA A 387 -22.82 -5.93 32.67
N ASP A 388 -23.60 -5.26 33.52
CA ASP A 388 -25.02 -5.54 33.67
C ASP A 388 -25.83 -5.04 32.46
N ASP A 389 -27.03 -5.57 32.27
CA ASP A 389 -27.87 -5.24 31.12
C ASP A 389 -28.31 -3.76 31.11
N GLU A 390 -28.43 -3.13 32.28
CA GLU A 390 -28.76 -1.71 32.43
C GLU A 390 -27.60 -0.82 31.94
N ASP A 391 -26.36 -1.14 32.32
CA ASP A 391 -25.17 -0.42 31.86
C ASP A 391 -24.97 -0.60 30.35
N LEU A 392 -25.19 -1.83 29.86
CA LEU A 392 -25.12 -2.13 28.43
C LEU A 392 -26.15 -1.32 27.63
N LEU A 393 -27.34 -1.10 28.19
CA LEU A 393 -28.38 -0.29 27.57
C LEU A 393 -27.96 1.18 27.47
N MET A 394 -27.25 1.73 28.47
CA MET A 394 -26.75 3.11 28.44
C MET A 394 -25.73 3.34 27.32
N TYR A 395 -24.91 2.32 27.01
CA TYR A 395 -23.87 2.38 25.98
C TYR A 395 -24.29 1.79 24.62
N LEU A 396 -25.55 1.37 24.48
CA LEU A 396 -26.00 0.60 23.32
C LEU A 396 -25.78 1.34 22.00
N LEU A 397 -26.04 2.65 21.98
CA LEU A 397 -25.86 3.45 20.76
C LEU A 397 -24.38 3.48 20.34
N GLN A 398 -23.48 3.68 21.30
CA GLN A 398 -22.03 3.70 21.08
C GLN A 398 -21.54 2.34 20.59
N LEU A 399 -22.10 1.24 21.12
CA LEU A 399 -21.77 -0.13 20.69
C LEU A 399 -22.26 -0.41 19.27
N VAL A 400 -23.46 0.06 18.91
CA VAL A 400 -23.97 -0.06 17.53
C VAL A 400 -23.12 0.75 16.56
N GLN A 401 -22.66 1.96 16.94
CA GLN A 401 -21.72 2.72 16.12
C GLN A 401 -20.37 2.02 15.99
N ALA A 402 -19.89 1.36 17.05
CA ALA A 402 -18.62 0.63 17.03
C ALA A 402 -18.62 -0.58 16.08
N LEU A 403 -19.80 -1.15 15.76
CA LEU A 403 -19.93 -2.22 14.76
C LEU A 403 -19.48 -1.77 13.36
N LYS A 404 -19.56 -0.48 13.04
CA LYS A 404 -19.12 0.07 11.74
C LYS A 404 -17.60 -0.08 11.54
N TYR A 405 -16.84 -0.23 12.62
CA TYR A 405 -15.37 -0.37 12.60
C TYR A 405 -14.89 -1.82 12.72
N GLU A 406 -15.81 -2.79 12.75
CA GLU A 406 -15.44 -4.21 12.71
C GLU A 406 -15.00 -4.62 11.30
N ASN A 407 -14.12 -5.63 11.23
CA ASN A 407 -13.77 -6.24 9.96
C ASN A 407 -14.87 -7.22 9.52
N PHE A 408 -15.76 -6.76 8.65
CA PHE A 408 -16.88 -7.55 8.14
C PHE A 408 -16.44 -8.84 7.40
N ASP A 409 -15.23 -8.87 6.83
CA ASP A 409 -14.71 -10.06 6.16
C ASP A 409 -14.37 -11.18 7.17
N ASP A 410 -13.81 -10.84 8.33
CA ASP A 410 -13.52 -11.80 9.40
C ASP A 410 -14.81 -12.37 10.01
N ILE A 411 -15.81 -11.51 10.23
CA ILE A 411 -17.13 -11.91 10.74
C ILE A 411 -17.83 -12.86 9.75
N LYS A 412 -17.75 -12.58 8.45
CA LYS A 412 -18.35 -13.42 7.41
C LYS A 412 -17.66 -14.78 7.30
N ASN A 413 -16.34 -14.82 7.43
CA ASN A 413 -15.57 -16.06 7.41
C ASN A 413 -15.85 -16.94 8.65
N GLY A 414 -16.16 -16.35 9.80
CA GLY A 414 -16.59 -17.08 11.01
C GLY A 414 -18.02 -17.63 10.96
N LEU A 415 -18.87 -17.14 10.05
CA LEU A 415 -20.26 -17.56 9.87
C LEU A 415 -20.43 -18.69 8.83
N GLU A 416 -19.42 -18.97 8.01
CA GLU A 416 -19.43 -20.11 7.08
C GLU A 416 -19.15 -21.40 7.85
N PRO A 417 -20.13 -22.32 8.02
CA PRO A 417 -19.87 -23.58 8.69
C PRO A 417 -18.91 -24.39 7.82
N THR A 418 -17.73 -24.71 8.36
CA THR A 418 -16.89 -25.80 7.87
C THR A 418 -17.73 -27.07 7.80
N LYS A 419 -18.28 -27.37 6.62
CA LYS A 419 -18.80 -28.69 6.27
C LYS A 419 -17.60 -29.64 6.17
N LYS A 420 -17.09 -30.07 7.30
CA LYS A 420 -16.36 -31.33 7.41
C LYS A 420 -17.17 -32.27 8.27
N ASP A 421 -17.31 -33.47 7.71
CA ASP A 421 -17.87 -34.68 8.29
C ASP A 421 -19.40 -34.76 8.37
N SER A 422 -20.00 -35.26 7.27
CA SER A 422 -20.84 -36.49 7.27
C SER A 422 -21.73 -36.52 6.04
N GLN A 423 -21.32 -37.27 5.00
CA GLN A 423 -22.24 -38.08 4.19
C GLN A 423 -21.46 -38.98 3.22
N THR A 424 -21.29 -40.24 3.63
CA THR A 424 -21.05 -41.39 2.75
C THR A 424 -22.31 -41.78 1.97
N SER A 425 -22.07 -42.37 0.79
CA SER A 425 -22.95 -43.19 -0.10
C SER A 425 -23.41 -42.46 -1.37
N ALA A 426 -23.22 -42.95 -2.61
CA ALA A 426 -22.61 -44.16 -3.14
C ALA A 426 -22.41 -44.04 -4.67
N SER A 427 -21.72 -45.03 -5.25
CA SER A 427 -21.63 -45.47 -6.66
C SER A 427 -20.51 -44.91 -7.56
N GLU A 428 -19.43 -45.71 -7.65
CA GLU A 428 -18.84 -46.33 -8.87
C GLU A 428 -18.65 -45.44 -10.13
N SER A 429 -17.49 -45.32 -10.78
CA SER A 429 -16.71 -46.43 -11.36
C SER A 429 -15.47 -45.94 -12.16
N LEU A 430 -14.40 -46.74 -12.07
CA LEU A 430 -13.36 -47.09 -13.07
C LEU A 430 -12.16 -46.20 -13.48
N SER A 431 -11.00 -46.84 -13.25
CA SER A 431 -9.71 -46.85 -13.99
C SER A 431 -8.75 -45.68 -13.75
N ASN A 432 -7.47 -45.89 -13.46
CA ASN A 432 -6.58 -46.93 -13.98
C ASN A 432 -5.42 -47.26 -13.02
N SER A 433 -5.09 -48.54 -12.94
CA SER A 433 -3.94 -49.10 -12.20
C SER A 433 -2.66 -48.93 -13.00
N GLY A 434 -1.52 -48.74 -12.32
CA GLY A 434 -0.19 -48.72 -12.93
C GLY A 434 0.91 -48.87 -11.89
N VAL A 435 1.28 -50.11 -11.64
CA VAL A 435 2.30 -50.62 -10.70
C VAL A 435 3.71 -50.10 -11.02
N SER A 436 4.53 -49.83 -10.00
CA SER A 436 5.97 -50.16 -9.98
C SER A 436 6.49 -50.22 -8.54
N SER A 437 6.92 -51.42 -8.17
CA SER A 437 7.56 -51.85 -6.92
C SER A 437 9.07 -51.58 -6.96
N GLY A 438 9.72 -51.49 -5.79
CA GLY A 438 11.19 -51.60 -5.71
C GLY A 438 11.86 -51.00 -4.48
N ASP A 439 11.66 -51.63 -3.32
CA ASP A 439 12.70 -52.18 -2.43
C ASP A 439 13.91 -51.39 -1.86
N ILE A 440 13.99 -51.48 -0.52
CA ILE A 440 15.17 -51.77 0.35
C ILE A 440 16.16 -50.61 0.65
N ASP A 441 16.24 -50.18 1.93
CA ASP A 441 17.28 -50.72 2.84
C ASP A 441 17.00 -50.46 4.34
N SER A 442 17.48 -51.40 5.16
CA SER A 442 17.27 -51.53 6.62
C SER A 442 18.52 -51.12 7.41
N SER A 443 18.37 -50.74 8.68
CA SER A 443 18.99 -51.47 9.82
C SER A 443 18.79 -50.78 11.18
N GLN A 444 18.63 -51.64 12.18
CA GLN A 444 18.26 -51.41 13.58
C GLN A 444 19.48 -51.25 14.48
N ILE A 445 19.32 -50.66 15.66
CA ILE A 445 19.98 -51.14 16.90
C ILE A 445 18.94 -51.22 18.03
N ILE A 446 18.98 -52.36 18.71
CA ILE A 446 18.10 -52.91 19.75
C ILE A 446 18.71 -52.62 21.14
N THR A 447 17.89 -52.45 22.20
CA THR A 447 17.93 -53.23 23.49
C THR A 447 16.89 -52.73 24.54
N ASN A 448 15.74 -53.43 24.60
CA ASN A 448 14.94 -54.02 25.71
C ASN A 448 15.36 -53.86 27.21
N PRO A 449 14.55 -54.31 28.23
CA PRO A 449 13.08 -54.22 28.47
C PRO A 449 12.63 -54.16 29.99
N LEU A 450 11.30 -54.14 30.21
CA LEU A 450 10.45 -54.67 31.33
C LEU A 450 9.70 -53.72 32.34
N PRO A 451 8.47 -54.07 32.80
CA PRO A 451 7.46 -53.25 33.53
C PRO A 451 7.15 -53.84 34.95
N PRO A 452 5.92 -53.84 35.54
CA PRO A 452 4.87 -52.82 35.81
C PRO A 452 4.50 -52.71 37.32
N VAL A 453 3.91 -51.59 37.81
CA VAL A 453 3.05 -51.60 39.03
C VAL A 453 1.90 -50.60 38.90
N ALA A 454 0.69 -51.08 39.20
CA ALA A 454 -0.61 -50.41 39.12
C ALA A 454 -0.97 -49.62 40.40
N SER A 455 -1.89 -48.65 40.28
CA SER A 455 -2.82 -48.15 41.34
C SER A 455 -3.81 -47.12 40.71
N PRO A 456 -4.90 -46.67 41.38
CA PRO A 456 -6.29 -47.09 41.18
C PRO A 456 -7.22 -45.96 40.62
N PRO A 457 -8.54 -46.18 40.42
CA PRO A 457 -9.40 -45.22 39.72
C PRO A 457 -9.97 -44.15 40.68
N PRO A 458 -10.25 -42.92 40.21
CA PRO A 458 -10.99 -41.95 41.01
C PRO A 458 -12.49 -42.00 40.68
N ALA A 459 -13.29 -42.10 41.73
CA ALA A 459 -14.67 -41.63 41.75
C ALA A 459 -14.75 -40.48 42.75
N SER A 460 -15.14 -39.28 42.29
CA SER A 460 -16.23 -38.46 42.85
C SER A 460 -16.10 -36.99 42.45
N LYS A 461 -17.27 -36.42 42.16
CA LYS A 461 -17.54 -35.10 41.58
C LYS A 461 -17.15 -33.95 42.52
N ALA A 462 -16.53 -32.93 41.96
CA ALA A 462 -16.78 -31.53 42.32
C ALA A 462 -16.72 -30.67 41.05
N LYS A 463 -17.56 -29.64 41.04
CA LYS A 463 -18.09 -28.92 39.88
C LYS A 463 -17.10 -27.81 39.48
N GLU A 464 -16.32 -27.99 38.42
CA GLU A 464 -15.55 -26.91 37.79
C GLU A 464 -16.34 -26.33 36.62
N VAL A 465 -16.42 -25.00 36.62
CA VAL A 465 -17.12 -24.18 35.63
C VAL A 465 -16.26 -24.11 34.36
N SER A 466 -16.87 -24.34 33.21
CA SER A 466 -16.24 -24.38 31.89
C SER A 466 -15.94 -22.97 31.36
N ASP A 467 -14.79 -22.41 31.72
CA ASP A 467 -14.35 -21.08 31.24
C ASP A 467 -13.40 -21.13 30.02
N GLY A 468 -13.15 -22.30 29.43
CA GLY A 468 -12.14 -22.47 28.36
C GLY A 468 -12.58 -22.16 26.93
N GLU A 469 -13.87 -22.21 26.59
CA GLU A 469 -14.35 -22.15 25.18
C GLU A 469 -14.87 -20.77 24.74
N ASN A 470 -14.77 -19.73 25.57
CA ASN A 470 -15.65 -18.57 25.47
C ASN A 470 -14.96 -17.21 25.24
N LEU A 471 -13.66 -17.19 24.89
CA LEU A 471 -12.88 -15.98 24.61
C LEU A 471 -12.87 -15.54 23.12
N GLU A 472 -13.55 -16.26 22.23
CA GLU A 472 -13.52 -16.03 20.78
C GLU A 472 -14.83 -15.42 20.23
N GLN A 473 -15.44 -14.46 20.93
CA GLN A 473 -16.65 -13.80 20.43
C GLN A 473 -16.37 -12.37 19.95
N ASP A 474 -16.78 -12.10 18.71
CA ASP A 474 -16.81 -10.76 18.14
C ASP A 474 -17.94 -9.92 18.74
N LEU A 475 -17.82 -8.59 18.65
CA LEU A 475 -18.81 -7.65 19.20
C LEU A 475 -20.23 -7.89 18.65
N CYS A 476 -20.35 -8.19 17.36
CA CYS A 476 -21.63 -8.50 16.72
C CYS A 476 -22.30 -9.73 17.35
N THR A 477 -21.55 -10.83 17.45
CA THR A 477 -22.02 -12.09 18.05
C THR A 477 -22.40 -11.90 19.53
N PHE A 478 -21.61 -11.11 20.26
CA PHE A 478 -21.89 -10.77 21.66
C PHE A 478 -23.22 -10.02 21.81
N LEU A 479 -23.43 -8.93 21.05
CA LEU A 479 -24.66 -8.14 21.11
C LEU A 479 -25.90 -8.95 20.72
N ILE A 480 -25.80 -9.79 19.68
CA ILE A 480 -26.89 -10.67 19.27
C ILE A 480 -27.20 -11.70 20.36
N SER A 481 -26.18 -12.38 20.90
CA SER A 481 -26.35 -13.37 21.96
C SER A 481 -27.02 -12.77 23.20
N ARG A 482 -26.68 -11.52 23.53
CA ARG A 482 -27.25 -10.85 24.70
C ARG A 482 -28.66 -10.32 24.45
N ALA A 483 -28.92 -9.77 23.27
CA ALA A 483 -30.26 -9.39 22.84
C ALA A 483 -31.23 -10.58 22.83
N CYS A 484 -30.79 -11.77 22.40
CA CYS A 484 -31.64 -12.98 22.45
C CYS A 484 -32.06 -13.37 23.87
N LYS A 485 -31.35 -12.91 24.91
CA LYS A 485 -31.65 -13.22 26.32
C LYS A 485 -32.50 -12.14 27.01
N ASN A 486 -32.56 -10.92 26.46
CA ASN A 486 -33.25 -9.78 27.07
C ASN A 486 -34.10 -9.06 26.01
N SER A 487 -35.42 -9.18 26.13
CA SER A 487 -36.39 -8.61 25.17
C SER A 487 -36.34 -7.09 25.11
N THR A 488 -36.04 -6.41 26.22
CA THR A 488 -35.92 -4.95 26.28
C THR A 488 -34.70 -4.50 25.47
N LEU A 489 -33.54 -5.13 25.69
CA LEU A 489 -32.32 -4.86 24.93
C LEU A 489 -32.50 -5.16 23.44
N ALA A 490 -33.19 -6.26 23.10
CA ALA A 490 -33.50 -6.61 21.72
C ALA A 490 -34.34 -5.55 21.00
N ASN A 491 -35.35 -5.00 21.68
CA ASN A 491 -36.18 -3.92 21.12
C ASN A 491 -35.35 -2.66 20.86
N TYR A 492 -34.54 -2.22 21.82
CA TYR A 492 -33.69 -1.05 21.64
C TYR A 492 -32.60 -1.26 20.58
N LEU A 493 -32.02 -2.46 20.49
CA LEU A 493 -31.05 -2.82 19.45
C LEU A 493 -31.71 -2.77 18.07
N TYR A 494 -32.91 -3.33 17.93
CA TYR A 494 -33.68 -3.29 16.68
C TYR A 494 -34.00 -1.86 16.26
N CYS A 495 -34.46 -1.01 17.19
CA CYS A 495 -34.75 0.39 16.92
C CYS A 495 -33.49 1.18 16.51
N SER A 496 -32.37 0.95 17.18
CA SER A 496 -31.09 1.63 16.88
C SER A 496 -30.58 1.26 15.49
N VAL A 497 -30.53 -0.03 15.16
CA VAL A 497 -30.10 -0.52 13.85
C VAL A 497 -31.06 -0.08 12.73
N SER A 498 -32.37 -0.06 12.99
CA SER A 498 -33.36 0.41 12.02
C SER A 498 -33.22 1.90 11.73
N THR A 499 -32.89 2.70 12.75
CA THR A 499 -32.63 4.14 12.59
C THR A 499 -31.35 4.37 11.78
N ASP A 500 -30.24 3.70 12.11
CA ASP A 500 -29.00 3.78 11.32
C ASP A 500 -29.20 3.35 9.85
N ARG A 501 -30.10 2.38 9.59
CA ARG A 501 -30.42 1.95 8.22
C ARG A 501 -31.19 3.02 7.43
N MET A 502 -32.04 3.80 8.09
CA MET A 502 -32.69 4.96 7.48
C MET A 502 -31.69 6.10 7.23
N ASP A 503 -30.71 6.30 8.11
CA ASP A 503 -29.66 7.29 7.90
C ASP A 503 -28.69 6.91 6.77
N LEU A 504 -28.41 5.61 6.58
CA LEU A 504 -27.64 5.11 5.41
C LEU A 504 -28.40 5.31 4.09
N SER A 505 -29.73 5.16 4.08
CA SER A 505 -30.53 5.47 2.88
C SER A 505 -30.66 6.96 2.62
N VAL A 506 -30.69 7.81 3.66
CA VAL A 506 -30.73 9.28 3.52
C VAL A 506 -29.37 9.87 3.17
N SER A 507 -28.26 9.34 3.71
CA SER A 507 -26.89 9.78 3.35
C SER A 507 -26.50 9.38 1.92
N SER A 508 -27.09 8.32 1.35
CA SER A 508 -27.00 8.05 -0.09
C SER A 508 -27.69 9.10 -0.98
N HIS A 509 -28.42 10.05 -0.39
CA HIS A 509 -29.07 11.17 -1.07
C HIS A 509 -28.51 12.55 -0.69
N HIS A 510 -27.45 12.63 0.13
CA HIS A 510 -26.74 13.88 0.40
C HIS A 510 -25.25 13.74 0.10
N PRO A 511 -24.73 14.45 -0.93
CA PRO A 511 -23.31 14.40 -1.25
C PRO A 511 -22.57 15.18 -0.15
N SER A 512 -21.65 14.52 0.55
CA SER A 512 -20.81 15.17 1.55
C SER A 512 -19.36 15.12 1.09
N ILE A 513 -18.95 16.30 0.62
CA ILE A 513 -17.63 16.97 0.54
C ILE A 513 -16.41 16.15 0.96
#